data_AF-A0A7Y9MU08-F1
#
_entry.id   AF-A0A7Y9MU08-F1
#
_cell.length_a   1.000
_cell.length_b   1.000
_cell.length_c   1.000
_cell.angle_alpha   90.00
_cell.angle_beta   90.00
_cell.angle_gamma   90.00
#
_symmetry.space_group_name_H-M   'P 1'
#
loop_
_entity.id
_entity.type
_entity.pdbx_description
1 polymer ?
#
loop_
_entity_poly.entity_id
_entity_poly.type
_entity_poly.pdbx_seq_one_letter_code
_entity_poly.pdbx_strand_id
1 'polypeptide(L)'
;MKKFIGVLLVLVVAIAAIAGLAARRFVLLAKSDVAVDSYPVPGPAPIAKMRAGERAKVLSCDDLKSYQALHVRLKNGIEGYVIDGSYELIPVSIWDSSSGSSVVFFCPKY
;
A
#
# COMPACT_ATOMS: atom_id res chain seq x y z
N MET A 1 -39.97 -0.93 16.01
CA MET A 1 -38.55 -1.20 16.36
C MET A 1 -37.82 -2.08 15.34
N LYS A 2 -38.37 -3.22 14.88
CA LYS A 2 -37.73 -4.12 13.89
C LYS A 2 -37.36 -3.49 12.53
N LYS A 3 -38.16 -2.56 12.00
CA LYS A 3 -37.91 -1.90 10.70
C LYS A 3 -36.70 -0.96 10.71
N PHE A 4 -36.41 -0.32 11.85
CA PHE A 4 -35.26 0.59 11.98
C PHE A 4 -33.92 -0.15 11.97
N ILE A 5 -33.88 -1.35 12.58
CA ILE A 5 -32.67 -2.19 12.60
C ILE A 5 -32.34 -2.68 11.18
N GLY A 6 -33.36 -3.09 10.40
CA GLY A 6 -33.16 -3.53 9.02
C GLY A 6 -32.61 -2.41 8.12
N VAL A 7 -33.15 -1.20 8.24
CA VAL A 7 -32.69 -0.04 7.46
C VAL A 7 -31.27 0.36 7.87
N LEU A 8 -30.96 0.37 9.16
CA LEU A 8 -29.61 0.67 9.66
C LEU A 8 -28.59 -0.34 9.15
N LEU A 9 -28.93 -1.64 9.16
CA LEU A 9 -28.03 -2.70 8.68
C LEU A 9 -27.73 -2.55 7.17
N VAL A 10 -28.77 -2.28 6.36
CA VAL A 10 -28.61 -2.06 4.91
C VAL A 10 -27.76 -0.81 4.65
N LEU A 11 -27.97 0.26 5.43
CA LEU A 11 -27.17 1.48 5.31
C LEU A 11 -25.69 1.23 5.65
N VAL A 12 -25.41 0.48 6.71
CA VAL A 12 -24.03 0.14 7.11
C VAL A 12 -23.34 -0.70 6.03
N VAL A 13 -24.03 -1.69 5.47
CA VAL A 13 -23.49 -2.52 4.38
C VAL A 13 -23.25 -1.68 3.11
N ALA A 14 -24.17 -0.76 2.78
CA ALA A 14 -24.01 0.13 1.64
C ALA A 14 -22.81 1.09 1.83
N ILE A 15 -22.66 1.68 3.01
CA ILE A 15 -21.52 2.56 3.33
C ILE A 15 -20.20 1.77 3.28
N ALA A 16 -20.17 0.55 3.83
CA ALA A 16 -18.99 -0.32 3.76
C ALA A 16 -18.63 -0.72 2.32
N ALA A 17 -19.63 -0.98 1.47
CA ALA A 17 -19.41 -1.27 0.06
C ALA A 17 -18.88 -0.05 -0.71
N ILE A 18 -19.42 1.15 -0.46
CA ILE A 18 -18.96 2.40 -1.06
C ILE A 18 -17.54 2.74 -0.61
N ALA A 19 -17.23 2.59 0.68
CA ALA A 19 -15.88 2.77 1.21
C ALA A 19 -14.90 1.75 0.63
N GLY A 20 -15.33 0.48 0.44
CA GLY A 20 -14.55 -0.56 -0.22
C GLY A 20 -14.30 -0.32 -1.70
N LEU A 21 -15.18 0.42 -2.39
CA LEU A 21 -15.00 0.83 -3.79
C LEU A 21 -13.99 1.98 -3.96
N ALA A 22 -13.88 2.85 -2.95
CA ALA A 22 -12.88 3.92 -2.92
C ALA A 22 -11.48 3.41 -2.49
N ALA A 23 -11.43 2.28 -1.79
CA ALA A 23 -10.21 1.63 -1.36
C ALA A 23 -9.44 1.02 -2.55
N ARG A 24 -8.21 1.52 -2.81
CA ARG A 24 -7.28 0.93 -3.79
C ARG A 24 -6.06 0.40 -3.03
N ARG A 25 -5.62 -0.82 -3.37
CA ARG A 25 -4.31 -1.32 -2.94
C ARG A 25 -3.29 -0.99 -4.01
N PHE A 26 -2.03 -0.88 -3.62
CA PHE A 26 -0.93 -0.62 -4.55
C PHE A 26 0.14 -1.70 -4.45
N VAL A 27 0.65 -2.09 -5.60
CA VAL A 27 1.89 -2.85 -5.73
C VAL A 27 2.92 -1.93 -6.34
N LEU A 28 4.07 -1.85 -5.69
CA LEU A 28 5.24 -1.17 -6.22
C LEU A 28 5.95 -2.11 -7.20
N LEU A 29 6.12 -1.67 -8.45
CA LEU A 29 6.96 -2.32 -9.45
C LEU A 29 8.24 -1.51 -9.63
N ALA A 30 9.38 -2.10 -9.26
CA ALA A 30 10.67 -1.46 -9.47
C ALA A 30 11.00 -1.41 -10.98
N LYS A 31 11.36 -0.21 -11.47
CA LYS A 31 11.81 0.01 -12.86
C LYS A 31 13.33 -0.01 -12.97
N SER A 32 14.00 0.36 -11.90
CA SER A 32 15.44 0.22 -11.71
C SER A 32 15.72 -0.55 -10.43
N ASP A 33 17.00 -0.59 -10.06
CA ASP A 33 17.38 -0.89 -8.70
C ASP A 33 16.78 0.15 -7.73
N VAL A 34 16.06 -0.31 -6.70
CA VAL A 34 15.36 0.52 -5.71
C VAL A 34 15.78 0.06 -4.31
N ALA A 35 16.23 0.99 -3.48
CA ALA A 35 16.63 0.72 -2.11
C ALA A 35 15.40 0.56 -1.20
N VAL A 36 15.53 -0.32 -0.21
CA VAL A 36 14.54 -0.49 0.86
C VAL A 36 15.26 -0.29 2.19
N ASP A 37 14.85 0.74 2.93
CA ASP A 37 15.43 1.14 4.21
C ASP A 37 14.62 0.61 5.40
N SER A 38 15.24 0.53 6.57
CA SER A 38 14.56 0.10 7.81
C SER A 38 13.71 1.20 8.44
N TYR A 39 13.95 2.46 8.05
CA TYR A 39 13.25 3.64 8.55
C TYR A 39 12.71 4.44 7.38
N PRO A 40 11.67 5.25 7.57
CA PRO A 40 11.15 6.13 6.52
C PRO A 40 12.08 7.34 6.34
N VAL A 41 13.39 7.19 6.51
CA VAL A 41 14.38 8.23 6.24
C VAL A 41 15.61 7.60 5.58
N PRO A 42 16.31 8.29 4.66
CA PRO A 42 17.50 7.74 4.02
C PRO A 42 18.53 7.34 5.06
N GLY A 43 18.78 6.02 5.17
CA GLY A 43 19.76 5.47 6.09
C GLY A 43 21.17 5.48 5.48
N PRO A 44 22.20 5.15 6.27
CA PRO A 44 23.55 4.96 5.75
C PRO A 44 23.67 3.75 4.81
N ALA A 45 22.79 2.75 4.96
CA ALA A 45 22.72 1.59 4.09
C ALA A 45 21.31 0.99 4.07
N PRO A 46 20.83 0.54 2.90
CA PRO A 46 19.54 -0.12 2.80
C PRO A 46 19.59 -1.54 3.36
N ILE A 47 18.47 -2.00 3.93
CA ILE A 47 18.32 -3.36 4.46
C ILE A 47 18.02 -4.38 3.36
N ALA A 48 17.48 -3.91 2.24
CA ALA A 48 17.22 -4.72 1.06
C ALA A 48 17.27 -3.86 -0.20
N LYS A 49 17.30 -4.53 -1.34
CA LYS A 49 17.32 -3.88 -2.64
C LYS A 49 16.40 -4.63 -3.59
N MET A 50 15.44 -3.90 -4.15
CA MET A 50 14.62 -4.40 -5.22
C MET A 50 15.35 -4.23 -6.54
N ARG A 51 15.29 -5.24 -7.39
CA ARG A 51 15.79 -5.17 -8.78
C ARG A 51 14.69 -4.76 -9.75
N ALA A 52 15.08 -4.29 -10.93
CA ALA A 52 14.14 -4.00 -12.01
C ALA A 52 13.23 -5.21 -12.29
N GLY A 53 11.91 -4.96 -12.34
CA GLY A 53 10.87 -5.98 -12.51
C GLY A 53 10.36 -6.61 -11.22
N GLU A 54 11.03 -6.40 -10.08
CA GLU A 54 10.56 -6.91 -8.80
C GLU A 54 9.35 -6.14 -8.29
N ARG A 55 8.49 -6.87 -7.58
CA ARG A 55 7.26 -6.35 -7.01
C ARG A 55 7.34 -6.36 -5.51
N ALA A 56 6.91 -5.26 -4.89
CA ALA A 56 6.69 -5.16 -3.47
C ALA A 56 5.27 -4.69 -3.21
N LYS A 57 4.73 -5.17 -2.11
CA LYS A 57 3.38 -4.80 -1.70
C LYS A 57 3.47 -3.54 -0.85
N VAL A 58 2.67 -2.53 -1.17
CA VAL A 58 2.61 -1.30 -0.39
C VAL A 58 1.73 -1.52 0.84
N LEU A 59 2.32 -1.27 2.01
CA LEU A 59 1.74 -1.40 3.35
C LEU A 59 1.45 -0.06 4.02
N SER A 60 1.93 1.06 3.53
CA SER A 60 1.48 2.40 3.91
C SER A 60 2.24 3.40 3.04
N CYS A 61 1.73 4.62 3.04
CA CYS A 61 2.36 5.76 2.40
C CYS A 61 2.50 6.83 3.46
N ASP A 62 3.72 7.07 3.90
CA ASP A 62 4.05 8.05 4.91
C ASP A 62 4.53 9.32 4.19
N ASP A 63 3.73 10.38 4.31
CA ASP A 63 4.07 11.68 3.75
C ASP A 63 4.94 12.44 4.74
N LEU A 64 6.24 12.56 4.45
CA LEU A 64 7.19 13.29 5.27
C LEU A 64 7.43 14.67 4.67
N LYS A 65 7.84 15.62 5.51
CA LYS A 65 8.01 17.04 5.11
C LYS A 65 8.84 17.26 3.84
N SER A 66 9.74 16.32 3.50
CA SER A 66 10.69 16.45 2.41
C SER A 66 10.50 15.42 1.29
N TYR A 67 9.76 14.33 1.52
CA TYR A 67 9.58 13.23 0.56
C TYR A 67 8.47 12.28 1.02
N GLN A 68 7.95 11.47 0.10
CA GLN A 68 7.03 10.38 0.43
C GLN A 68 7.83 9.08 0.65
N ALA A 69 7.61 8.42 1.78
CA ALA A 69 8.15 7.10 2.05
C ALA A 69 7.05 6.05 1.88
N LEU A 70 7.32 5.02 1.08
CA LEU A 70 6.41 3.90 0.87
C LEU A 70 6.84 2.76 1.76
N HIS A 71 6.05 2.45 2.78
CA HIS A 71 6.25 1.23 3.54
C HIS A 71 5.84 0.05 2.66
N VAL A 72 6.74 -0.91 2.45
CA VAL A 72 6.52 -2.05 1.58
C VAL A 72 6.89 -3.36 2.27
N ARG A 73 6.27 -4.45 1.82
CA ARG A 73 6.70 -5.82 2.10
C ARG A 73 7.17 -6.48 0.81
N LEU A 74 8.41 -6.93 0.81
CA LEU A 74 9.03 -7.68 -0.27
C LEU A 74 8.51 -9.13 -0.32
N LYS A 75 8.72 -9.81 -1.45
CA LYS A 75 8.32 -11.22 -1.64
C LYS A 75 9.00 -12.17 -0.65
N ASN A 76 10.22 -11.85 -0.21
CA ASN A 76 10.96 -12.63 0.79
C ASN A 76 10.52 -12.34 2.24
N GLY A 77 9.51 -11.50 2.44
CA GLY A 77 8.96 -11.17 3.77
C GLY A 77 9.61 -9.98 4.46
N ILE A 78 10.67 -9.39 3.89
CA ILE A 78 11.29 -8.18 4.45
C ILE A 78 10.32 -7.01 4.33
N GLU A 79 10.15 -6.28 5.42
CA GLU A 79 9.42 -5.01 5.46
C GLU A 79 10.40 -3.85 5.61
N GLY A 80 10.10 -2.76 4.93
CA GLY A 80 10.90 -1.54 4.99
C GLY A 80 10.32 -0.43 4.12
N TYR A 81 11.09 0.62 3.90
CA TYR A 81 10.62 1.84 3.28
C TYR A 81 11.34 2.11 1.96
N VAL A 82 10.58 2.42 0.93
CA VAL A 82 11.10 2.96 -0.34
C VAL A 82 10.91 4.46 -0.33
N ILE A 83 12.02 5.19 -0.38
CA ILE A 83 12.04 6.66 -0.27
C ILE A 83 12.29 7.30 -1.63
N ASP A 84 13.14 6.68 -2.44
CA ASP A 84 13.55 7.18 -3.75
C ASP A 84 13.83 6.01 -4.70
N GLY A 85 14.03 6.31 -5.98
CA GLY A 85 14.31 5.35 -7.05
C GLY A 85 13.22 5.31 -8.10
N SER A 86 13.50 4.63 -9.22
CA SER A 86 12.53 4.49 -10.31
C SER A 86 11.58 3.33 -10.03
N TYR A 87 10.32 3.64 -9.74
CA TYR A 87 9.26 2.67 -9.52
C TYR A 87 7.92 3.15 -10.10
N GLU A 88 6.99 2.21 -10.25
CA GLU A 88 5.61 2.48 -10.64
C GLU A 88 4.65 1.89 -9.59
N LEU A 89 3.64 2.66 -9.19
CA LEU A 89 2.56 2.19 -8.33
C LEU A 89 1.40 1.66 -9.16
N ILE A 90 1.25 0.34 -9.17
CA ILE A 90 0.20 -0.35 -9.89
C ILE A 90 -0.99 -0.54 -8.95
N PRO A 91 -2.17 0.07 -9.24
CA PRO A 91 -3.36 -0.18 -8.45
C PRO A 91 -3.82 -1.62 -8.67
N VAL A 92 -4.02 -2.36 -7.58
CA VAL A 92 -4.56 -3.71 -7.59
C VAL A 92 -5.88 -3.74 -6.83
N SER A 93 -6.75 -4.70 -7.19
CA SER A 93 -8.04 -4.84 -6.54
C SER A 93 -7.85 -5.27 -5.08
N ILE A 94 -8.75 -4.82 -4.19
CA ILE A 94 -8.74 -5.22 -2.78
C ILE A 94 -9.02 -6.73 -2.59
N TRP A 95 -9.55 -7.37 -3.63
CA TRP A 95 -9.90 -8.78 -3.70
C TRP A 95 -8.77 -9.66 -4.27
N ASP A 96 -7.64 -9.06 -4.65
CA ASP A 96 -6.50 -9.83 -5.14
C ASP A 96 -5.85 -10.58 -3.97
N SER A 97 -6.22 -11.87 -3.86
CA SER A 97 -5.74 -12.81 -2.85
C SER A 97 -4.24 -13.06 -2.93
N SER A 98 -3.58 -12.74 -4.06
CA SER A 98 -2.12 -12.84 -4.15
C SER A 98 -1.41 -11.79 -3.28
N SER A 99 -2.14 -10.78 -2.79
CA SER A 99 -1.58 -9.68 -2.00
C SER A 99 -1.54 -9.96 -0.50
N GLY A 100 -2.33 -10.86 0.09
CA GLY A 100 -2.16 -11.33 1.48
C GLY A 100 -2.13 -10.28 2.63
N SER A 101 -2.47 -8.99 2.44
CA SER A 101 -2.79 -8.08 3.56
C SER A 101 -4.13 -7.46 3.31
N SER A 102 -4.94 -7.46 4.36
CA SER A 102 -6.27 -6.87 4.42
C SER A 102 -6.27 -5.34 4.55
N VAL A 103 -5.10 -4.69 4.52
CA VAL A 103 -5.00 -3.26 4.84
C VAL A 103 -5.06 -2.40 3.58
N VAL A 104 -5.84 -1.33 3.64
CA VAL A 104 -6.15 -0.38 2.56
C VAL A 104 -5.36 0.89 2.82
N PHE A 105 -4.65 1.42 1.82
CA PHE A 105 -3.87 2.66 1.95
C PHE A 105 -4.23 3.64 0.84
N PHE A 106 -4.49 4.88 1.23
CA PHE A 106 -4.59 6.00 0.32
C PHE A 106 -3.21 6.63 0.18
N CYS A 107 -2.52 6.30 -0.91
CA CYS A 107 -1.29 7.00 -1.30
C CYS A 107 -1.72 8.20 -2.16
N PRO A 108 -1.47 9.46 -1.75
CA PRO A 108 -1.76 10.60 -2.60
C PRO A 108 -1.00 10.42 -3.92
N LYS A 109 -1.76 10.44 -5.02
CA LYS A 109 -1.18 10.45 -6.36
C LYS A 109 -0.64 11.85 -6.64
N TYR A 110 0.59 11.92 -7.13
CA TYR A 110 1.00 13.00 -8.02
C TYR A 110 0.66 12.60 -9.45
#